data_AF-A0A1I4HJX8-F1
#
_entry.id   AF-A0A1I4HJX8-F1
#
_cell.length_a   1.000
_cell.length_b   1.000
_cell.length_c   1.000
_cell.angle_alpha   90.00
_cell.angle_beta   90.00
_cell.angle_gamma   90.00
#
_symmetry.space_group_name_H-M   'P 1'
#
loop_
_entity.id
_entity.type
_entity.pdbx_description
1 polymer ?
#
loop_
_entity_poly.entity_id
_entity_poly.type
_entity_poly.pdbx_seq_one_letter_code
_entity_poly.pdbx_strand_id
1 'polypeptide(L)'
;MRNMIIEPNSLEHLVLYIADDDWLPIGDASSHAGDFELDIPTRKTRLLAVVRALAAEGYIHIGDLQYRDPEAKTGLHWAEWPGTLDEQMEHLDEVYTPEVEDDRYWYYVCWLNLTGSGRRVVEALPTPDDRFFEEFL
;
A
#
# COMPACT_ATOMS: atom_id res chain seq x y z
N MET A 1 -13.83 2.63 -19.74
CA MET A 1 -12.59 2.63 -18.94
C MET A 1 -11.76 1.46 -19.44
N ARG A 2 -10.47 1.65 -19.68
CA ARG A 2 -9.55 0.53 -19.97
C ARG A 2 -9.11 0.02 -18.60
N ASN A 3 -9.39 -1.25 -18.30
CA ASN A 3 -8.85 -1.87 -17.10
C ASN A 3 -7.33 -1.77 -17.13
N MET A 4 -6.73 -1.38 -16.01
CA MET A 4 -5.28 -1.46 -15.83
C MET A 4 -4.81 -2.93 -15.99
N ILE A 5 -3.77 -3.13 -16.80
CA ILE A 5 -3.09 -4.41 -16.91
C ILE A 5 -1.97 -4.41 -15.87
N ILE A 6 -2.00 -5.39 -14.96
CA ILE A 6 -0.95 -5.58 -13.96
C ILE A 6 0.00 -6.64 -14.48
N GLU A 7 1.26 -6.26 -14.69
CA GLU A 7 2.30 -7.17 -15.13
C GLU A 7 2.81 -8.00 -13.95
N PRO A 8 3.11 -9.30 -14.14
CA PRO A 8 3.78 -10.10 -13.11
C PRO A 8 5.09 -9.44 -12.66
N ASN A 9 5.38 -9.55 -11.36
CA ASN A 9 6.59 -9.00 -10.72
C ASN A 9 6.75 -7.47 -10.86
N SER A 10 5.66 -6.74 -11.15
CA SER A 10 5.59 -5.28 -11.04
C SER A 10 5.36 -4.85 -9.59
N LEU A 11 5.55 -3.55 -9.30
CA LEU A 11 5.27 -3.02 -7.96
C LEU A 11 3.77 -3.10 -7.64
N GLU A 12 2.91 -2.85 -8.63
CA GLU A 12 1.46 -3.02 -8.56
C GLU A 12 1.08 -4.45 -8.14
N HIS A 13 1.73 -5.44 -8.77
CA HIS A 13 1.52 -6.85 -8.44
C HIS A 13 1.92 -7.15 -6.99
N LEU A 14 3.10 -6.69 -6.55
CA LEU A 14 3.57 -6.92 -5.19
C LEU A 14 2.66 -6.26 -4.15
N VAL A 15 2.27 -5.01 -4.36
CA VAL A 15 1.36 -4.29 -3.44
C VAL A 15 0.04 -5.05 -3.27
N LEU A 16 -0.56 -5.55 -4.35
CA LEU A 16 -1.79 -6.33 -4.26
C LEU A 16 -1.56 -7.70 -3.61
N TYR A 17 -0.48 -8.39 -3.96
CA TYR A 17 -0.18 -9.72 -3.44
C TYR A 17 0.02 -9.70 -1.92
N ILE A 18 0.78 -8.72 -1.41
CA ILE A 18 1.07 -8.63 0.03
C ILE A 18 -0.17 -8.17 0.80
N ALA A 19 -0.98 -7.26 0.23
CA ALA A 19 -2.25 -6.84 0.81
C ALA A 19 -3.34 -7.94 0.81
N ASP A 20 -3.12 -9.09 0.16
CA ASP A 20 -4.06 -10.22 0.21
C ASP A 20 -3.98 -11.02 1.51
N ASP A 21 -2.81 -11.01 2.17
CA ASP A 21 -2.58 -11.70 3.44
C ASP A 21 -3.24 -10.96 4.61
N ASP A 22 -3.03 -9.65 4.71
CA ASP A 22 -3.63 -8.77 5.73
C ASP A 22 -3.64 -7.29 5.24
N TRP A 23 -4.05 -6.36 6.12
CA TRP A 23 -3.86 -4.94 5.89
C TRP A 23 -2.37 -4.60 5.75
N LEU A 24 -2.03 -3.96 4.63
CA LEU A 24 -0.64 -3.67 4.26
C LEU A 24 -0.24 -2.28 4.76
N PRO A 25 0.68 -2.13 5.73
CA PRO A 25 1.19 -0.81 6.10
C PRO A 25 1.99 -0.22 4.93
N ILE A 26 1.93 1.10 4.76
CA ILE A 26 2.65 1.79 3.68
C ILE A 26 4.18 1.59 3.77
N GLY A 27 4.69 1.32 4.97
CA GLY A 27 6.07 0.93 5.21
C GLY A 27 6.52 -0.34 4.48
N ASP A 28 5.74 -1.42 4.54
CA ASP A 28 6.05 -2.67 3.83
C ASP A 28 5.99 -2.45 2.31
N ALA A 29 4.97 -1.74 1.83
CA ALA A 29 4.87 -1.36 0.42
C ALA A 29 6.07 -0.51 -0.04
N SER A 30 6.53 0.41 0.81
CA SER A 30 7.73 1.24 0.59
C SER A 30 9.02 0.43 0.61
N SER A 31 9.11 -0.63 1.41
CA SER A 31 10.25 -1.54 1.41
C SER A 31 10.35 -2.26 0.06
N HIS A 32 9.25 -2.85 -0.42
CA HIS A 32 9.20 -3.52 -1.73
C HIS A 32 9.34 -2.57 -2.92
N ALA A 33 8.90 -1.31 -2.79
CA ALA A 33 9.21 -0.29 -3.79
C ALA A 33 10.73 -0.07 -3.94
N GLY A 34 11.52 -0.39 -2.90
CA GLY A 34 12.97 -0.37 -2.90
C GLY A 34 13.63 -1.39 -3.82
N ASP A 35 12.95 -2.50 -4.14
CA ASP A 35 13.43 -3.49 -5.11
C ASP A 35 13.45 -2.94 -6.55
N PHE A 36 12.75 -1.83 -6.79
CA PHE A 36 12.62 -1.19 -8.11
C PHE A 36 13.28 0.18 -8.21
N GLU A 37 13.47 0.88 -7.09
CA GLU A 37 14.03 2.22 -7.04
C GLU A 37 14.75 2.49 -5.71
N LEU A 38 16.04 2.81 -5.79
CA LEU A 38 16.88 3.03 -4.60
C LEU A 38 16.80 4.48 -4.09
N ASP A 39 16.56 5.44 -4.97
CA ASP A 39 16.45 6.85 -4.61
C ASP A 39 15.11 7.11 -3.88
N ILE A 40 15.17 7.58 -2.62
CA ILE A 40 13.98 7.72 -1.76
C ILE A 40 12.91 8.65 -2.36
N PRO A 41 13.24 9.88 -2.84
CA PRO A 41 12.24 10.75 -3.46
C PRO A 41 11.58 10.13 -4.71
N THR A 42 12.38 9.47 -5.56
CA THR A 42 11.86 8.79 -6.75
C THR A 42 10.99 7.58 -6.38
N ARG A 43 11.40 6.81 -5.37
CA ARG A 43 10.64 5.70 -4.82
C ARG A 43 9.29 6.14 -4.26
N LYS A 44 9.27 7.21 -3.46
CA LYS A 44 8.03 7.80 -2.92
C LYS A 44 7.08 8.16 -4.06
N THR A 45 7.57 8.91 -5.05
CA THR A 45 6.78 9.32 -6.22
C THR A 45 6.18 8.11 -6.95
N ARG A 46 6.99 7.07 -7.14
CA ARG A 46 6.58 5.83 -7.81
C ARG A 46 5.53 5.07 -7.01
N LEU A 47 5.72 4.91 -5.71
CA LEU A 47 4.77 4.21 -4.85
C LEU A 47 3.43 4.95 -4.77
N LEU A 48 3.45 6.27 -4.61
CA LEU A 48 2.21 7.08 -4.61
C LEU A 48 1.45 6.96 -5.94
N ALA A 49 2.17 6.91 -7.07
CA ALA A 49 1.56 6.68 -8.37
C ALA A 49 0.90 5.29 -8.47
N VAL A 50 1.55 4.25 -7.94
CA VAL A 50 0.99 2.88 -7.85
C VAL A 50 -0.25 2.85 -6.97
N VAL A 51 -0.18 3.40 -5.76
CA VAL A 51 -1.32 3.44 -4.82
C VAL A 51 -2.51 4.16 -5.46
N ARG A 52 -2.28 5.32 -6.09
CA ARG A 52 -3.33 6.06 -6.81
C ARG A 52 -3.94 5.22 -7.94
N ALA A 53 -3.13 4.55 -8.75
CA ALA A 53 -3.62 3.75 -9.87
C ALA A 53 -4.46 2.55 -9.39
N LEU A 54 -3.99 1.84 -8.37
CA LEU A 54 -4.70 0.71 -7.77
C LEU A 54 -6.01 1.15 -7.12
N ALA A 55 -6.01 2.26 -6.38
CA ALA A 55 -7.20 2.80 -5.74
C ALA A 55 -8.22 3.33 -6.77
N ALA A 56 -7.76 3.97 -7.85
CA ALA A 56 -8.62 4.46 -8.94
C ALA A 56 -9.35 3.33 -9.68
N GLU A 57 -8.71 2.17 -9.83
CA GLU A 57 -9.32 0.95 -10.39
C GLU A 57 -10.20 0.21 -9.36
N GLY A 58 -10.23 0.68 -8.11
CA GLY A 58 -10.98 0.06 -7.01
C GLY A 58 -10.39 -1.27 -6.56
N TYR A 59 -9.07 -1.46 -6.67
CA TYR A 59 -8.38 -2.67 -6.22
C TYR A 59 -7.98 -2.60 -4.75
N ILE A 60 -7.71 -1.40 -4.24
CA ILE A 60 -7.41 -1.16 -2.82
C ILE A 60 -8.20 0.04 -2.30
N HIS A 61 -8.36 0.11 -0.98
CA HIS A 61 -8.74 1.33 -0.28
C HIS A 61 -7.57 1.86 0.56
N ILE A 62 -7.57 3.18 0.78
CA ILE A 62 -6.55 3.91 1.54
C ILE A 62 -7.16 4.31 2.89
N GLY A 63 -6.47 3.98 3.98
CA GLY A 63 -7.02 4.19 5.31
C GLY A 63 -5.99 4.03 6.41
N ASP A 64 -6.49 3.86 7.64
CA ASP A 64 -5.70 3.63 8.83
C ASP A 64 -6.31 2.54 9.72
N LEU A 65 -5.55 2.13 10.73
CA LEU A 65 -6.05 1.25 11.78
C LEU A 65 -6.50 2.08 12.98
N GLN A 66 -7.77 1.91 13.33
CA GLN A 66 -8.41 2.61 14.43
C GLN A 66 -8.86 1.63 15.51
N TYR A 67 -8.81 2.04 16.77
CA TYR A 67 -9.42 1.28 17.85
C TYR A 67 -10.92 1.53 17.89
N ARG A 68 -11.74 0.46 17.96
CA ARG A 68 -13.18 0.59 18.20
C ARG A 68 -13.47 1.21 19.55
N ASP A 69 -12.63 0.93 20.54
CA ASP A 69 -12.59 1.61 21.83
C ASP A 69 -11.24 2.35 21.96
N PRO A 70 -11.21 3.66 21.65
CA PRO A 70 -9.99 4.46 21.74
C PRO A 70 -9.45 4.60 23.17
N GLU A 71 -10.31 4.60 24.19
CA GLU A 71 -9.89 4.77 25.59
C GLU A 71 -9.23 3.49 26.11
N ALA A 72 -9.84 2.33 25.86
CA ALA A 72 -9.29 1.04 26.26
C ALA A 72 -8.19 0.54 25.31
N LYS A 73 -8.05 1.13 24.12
CA LYS A 73 -7.17 0.67 23.02
C LYS A 73 -7.42 -0.80 22.66
N THR A 74 -8.70 -1.15 22.47
CA THR A 74 -9.10 -2.51 22.10
C THR A 74 -9.95 -2.54 20.84
N GLY A 75 -9.96 -3.70 20.17
CA GLY A 75 -10.73 -3.93 18.95
C GLY A 75 -10.20 -3.12 17.77
N LEU A 76 -8.94 -3.32 17.39
CA LEU A 76 -8.37 -2.70 16.20
C LEU A 76 -9.20 -3.07 14.97
N HIS A 77 -9.44 -2.10 14.10
CA HIS A 77 -10.11 -2.30 12.82
C HIS A 77 -9.58 -1.33 11.79
N TRP A 78 -9.63 -1.74 10.54
CA TRP A 78 -9.34 -0.85 9.43
C TRP A 78 -10.52 0.11 9.18
N ALA A 79 -10.19 1.37 8.92
CA ALA A 79 -11.11 2.42 8.56
C ALA A 79 -10.61 3.15 7.32
N GLU A 80 -11.49 3.33 6.33
CA GLU A 80 -11.18 4.13 5.15
C GLU A 80 -11.02 5.58 5.54
N TRP A 81 -10.03 6.26 4.95
CA TRP A 81 -9.92 7.70 5.11
C TRP A 81 -11.11 8.41 4.43
N PRO A 82 -11.68 9.45 5.05
CA PRO A 82 -12.81 10.16 4.46
C PRO A 82 -12.38 10.96 3.22
N GLY A 83 -13.34 11.25 2.34
CA GLY A 83 -13.14 12.13 1.19
C GLY A 83 -13.05 11.39 -0.14
N THR A 84 -12.62 12.13 -1.15
CA THR A 84 -12.34 11.65 -2.51
C THR A 84 -10.95 11.03 -2.60
N LEU A 85 -10.69 10.24 -3.64
CA LEU A 85 -9.35 9.69 -3.87
C LEU A 85 -8.28 10.77 -3.97
N ASP A 86 -8.58 11.93 -4.57
CA ASP A 86 -7.62 13.03 -4.66
C ASP A 86 -7.25 13.57 -3.27
N GLU A 87 -8.24 13.76 -2.39
CA GLU A 87 -8.03 14.20 -1.00
C GLU A 87 -7.28 13.13 -0.18
N GLN A 88 -7.61 11.86 -0.34
CA GLN A 88 -6.89 10.76 0.32
C GLN A 88 -5.43 10.68 -0.14
N MET A 89 -5.16 10.90 -1.43
CA MET A 89 -3.80 10.89 -1.98
C MET A 89 -3.00 12.13 -1.56
N GLU A 90 -3.64 13.29 -1.46
CA GLU A 90 -3.02 14.51 -0.90
C GLU A 90 -2.63 14.26 0.56
N HIS A 91 -3.55 13.72 1.37
CA HIS A 91 -3.24 13.36 2.75
C HIS A 91 -2.10 12.33 2.84
N LEU A 92 -2.12 11.29 1.97
CA LEU A 92 -1.05 10.28 1.94
C LEU A 92 0.32 10.91 1.66
N ASP A 93 0.42 11.81 0.69
CA ASP A 93 1.67 12.48 0.33
C ASP A 93 2.23 13.33 1.49
N GLU A 94 1.35 13.93 2.28
CA GLU A 94 1.70 14.70 3.48
C GLU A 94 2.26 13.83 4.62
N VAL A 95 1.67 12.66 4.88
CA VAL A 95 2.05 11.82 6.03
C VAL A 95 3.08 10.75 5.70
N TYR A 96 3.18 10.34 4.44
CA TYR A 96 4.19 9.39 3.96
C TYR A 96 5.49 10.14 3.67
N THR A 97 6.35 10.26 4.68
CA THR A 97 7.60 11.04 4.63
C THR A 97 8.86 10.18 4.82
N PRO A 98 9.11 9.17 3.94
CA PRO A 98 10.28 8.29 4.03
C PRO A 98 11.62 9.03 3.87
N GLU A 99 11.61 10.26 3.34
CA GLU A 99 12.76 11.13 3.21
C GLU A 99 13.22 11.78 4.52
N VAL A 100 12.41 11.75 5.57
CA VAL A 100 12.74 12.33 6.87
C VAL A 100 13.60 11.34 7.66
N GLU A 101 14.88 11.67 7.84
CA GLU A 101 15.82 10.86 8.62
C GLU A 101 15.32 10.66 10.06
N ASP A 102 15.57 9.46 10.60
CA ASP A 102 15.19 9.01 11.95
C ASP A 102 13.69 9.04 12.29
N ASP A 103 12.82 9.44 11.35
CA ASP A 103 11.39 9.25 11.49
C ASP A 103 11.01 7.84 11.02
N ARG A 104 10.47 7.03 11.92
CA ARG A 104 9.89 5.72 11.60
C ARG A 104 8.37 5.71 11.74
N TYR A 105 7.77 6.83 12.15
CA TYR A 105 6.34 6.92 12.38
C TYR A 105 5.56 6.76 11.07
N TRP A 106 6.06 7.35 9.98
CA TRP A 106 5.49 7.23 8.62
C TRP A 106 5.24 5.78 8.18
N TYR A 107 5.95 4.79 8.76
CA TYR A 107 5.79 3.38 8.38
C TYR A 107 4.35 2.89 8.57
N TYR A 108 3.65 3.38 9.60
CA TYR A 108 2.34 2.90 10.01
C TYR A 108 1.23 3.96 9.90
N VAL A 109 1.50 5.10 9.28
CA VAL A 109 0.51 6.19 9.13
C VAL A 109 -0.63 5.83 8.20
N CYS A 110 -0.41 4.90 7.27
CA CYS A 110 -1.40 4.44 6.29
C CYS A 110 -1.37 2.93 6.18
N TRP A 111 -2.55 2.34 5.98
CA TRP A 111 -2.77 0.93 5.78
C TRP A 111 -3.66 0.73 4.55
N LEU A 112 -3.15 -0.03 3.58
CA LEU A 112 -3.84 -0.38 2.36
C LEU A 112 -4.68 -1.64 2.60
N ASN A 113 -5.96 -1.58 2.22
CA ASN A 113 -6.88 -2.70 2.36
C ASN A 113 -7.29 -3.22 0.98
N LEU A 114 -7.05 -4.50 0.72
CA LEU A 114 -7.40 -5.14 -0.54
C LEU A 114 -8.92 -5.28 -0.67
N THR A 115 -9.45 -4.92 -1.84
CA THR A 115 -10.87 -5.10 -2.16
C THR A 115 -11.14 -6.48 -2.76
N GLY A 116 -12.42 -6.86 -2.86
CA GLY A 116 -12.80 -8.06 -3.61
C GLY A 116 -12.43 -8.01 -5.10
N SER A 117 -12.33 -6.82 -5.71
CA SER A 117 -11.81 -6.65 -7.07
C SER A 117 -10.30 -6.88 -7.13
N GLY A 118 -9.56 -6.32 -6.17
CA GLY A 118 -8.11 -6.52 -6.05
C GLY A 118 -7.76 -7.99 -5.85
N ARG A 119 -8.47 -8.70 -4.96
CA ARG A 119 -8.29 -10.14 -4.74
C ARG A 119 -8.44 -10.97 -6.02
N ARG A 120 -9.45 -10.68 -6.84
CA ARG A 120 -9.62 -11.37 -8.13
C ARG A 120 -8.46 -11.13 -9.10
N VAL A 121 -7.79 -9.98 -9.00
CA VAL A 121 -6.59 -9.71 -9.80
C VAL A 121 -5.41 -10.53 -9.28
N VAL A 122 -5.21 -10.60 -7.96
CA VAL A 122 -4.17 -11.46 -7.34
C VAL A 122 -4.37 -12.92 -7.72
N GLU A 123 -5.60 -13.45 -7.61
CA GLU A 123 -5.94 -14.83 -7.97
C GLU A 123 -5.65 -15.17 -9.45
N ALA A 124 -5.63 -14.16 -10.32
CA ALA A 124 -5.37 -14.32 -11.75
C ALA A 124 -3.89 -14.17 -12.13
N LEU A 125 -3.04 -13.69 -11.22
CA LEU A 125 -1.62 -13.50 -11.42
C LEU A 125 -0.82 -14.68 -10.84
N PRO A 126 0.38 -14.98 -11.38
CA PRO A 126 1.27 -15.95 -10.75
C PRO A 126 1.78 -15.41 -9.40
N THR A 127 2.15 -16.30 -8.49
CA THR A 127 2.91 -15.90 -7.28
C THR A 127 4.14 -15.07 -7.69
N PRO A 128 4.44 -13.95 -7.00
CA PRO A 128 5.64 -13.17 -7.30
C PRO A 128 6.92 -13.98 -7.11
N ASP A 129 7.97 -13.59 -7.82
CA ASP A 129 9.30 -14.22 -7.69
C ASP A 129 9.80 -14.19 -6.24
N ASP A 130 10.39 -15.29 -5.78
CA ASP A 130 10.95 -15.43 -4.43
C ASP A 130 11.97 -14.33 -4.08
N ARG A 131 12.64 -13.76 -5.08
CA ARG A 131 13.63 -12.67 -4.91
C ARG A 131 13.11 -11.46 -4.15
N PHE A 132 11.79 -11.23 -4.15
CA PHE A 132 11.17 -10.13 -3.40
C PHE A 132 10.97 -10.44 -1.91
N PHE A 133 11.19 -11.69 -1.48
CA PHE A 133 10.93 -12.16 -0.11
C PHE A 133 12.18 -12.77 0.55
N GLU A 134 13.29 -12.90 -0.19
CA GLU A 134 14.53 -13.54 0.27
C GLU A 134 15.27 -12.78 1.39
N GLU A 135 14.96 -11.50 1.65
CA GLU A 135 15.62 -10.70 2.70
C GLU A 135 15.12 -10.97 4.14
N PHE A 136 14.17 -11.89 4.33
CA PHE A 136 13.59 -12.22 5.65
C PHE A 136 14.09 -13.54 6.26
N LEU A 137 15.17 -14.15 5.74
CA LEU A 137 15.80 -15.39 6.27
C LEU A 137 17.19 -15.17 6.89
#